data_AF-A0A967L3C3-F1
#
_entry.id   AF-A0A967L3C3-F1
#
_cell.length_a   1.000
_cell.length_b   1.000
_cell.length_c   1.000
_cell.angle_alpha   90.00
_cell.angle_beta   90.00
_cell.angle_gamma   90.00
#
_symmetry.space_group_name_H-M   'P 1'
#
loop_
_entity.id
_entity.type
_entity.pdbx_description
1 polymer ?
#
loop_
_entity_poly.entity_id
_entity_poly.type
_entity_poly.pdbx_seq_one_letter_code
_entity_poly.pdbx_strand_id
1 'polypeptide(L)'
;SSMATVAGYKAVLLAANAFHKFFPMFMTAAGTIPPARALVLGAGVAGLQAIATAKRLGAVVEAFDTRPVVKEQVESLGARFVGLDVSHEEAEDAGGYAKELSEEHH
;
A
#
# COMPACT_ATOMS: atom_id res chain seq x y z
N SER A 1 -4.41 12.15 12.54
CA SER A 1 -4.92 11.09 11.62
C SER A 1 -5.65 11.67 10.41
N SER A 2 -6.57 12.64 10.56
CA SER A 2 -7.34 13.24 9.45
C SER A 2 -6.50 13.72 8.25
N MET A 3 -5.41 14.46 8.49
CA MET A 3 -4.53 14.93 7.41
C MET A 3 -3.78 13.79 6.70
N ALA A 4 -3.47 12.70 7.42
CA ALA A 4 -2.83 11.53 6.83
C ALA A 4 -3.76 10.82 5.84
N THR A 5 -5.06 10.72 6.16
CA THR A 5 -6.07 10.22 5.23
C THR A 5 -6.13 11.09 3.97
N VAL A 6 -6.17 12.42 4.10
CA VAL A 6 -6.18 13.33 2.94
C VAL A 6 -4.91 13.16 2.10
N ALA A 7 -3.75 13.06 2.74
CA ALA A 7 -2.47 12.87 2.07
C ALA A 7 -2.43 11.56 1.27
N GLY A 8 -2.84 10.44 1.87
CA GLY A 8 -2.87 9.13 1.20
C GLY A 8 -3.79 9.12 -0.03
N TYR A 9 -4.99 9.70 0.09
CA TYR A 9 -5.90 9.86 -1.04
C TYR A 9 -5.30 10.73 -2.14
N LYS A 10 -4.78 11.92 -1.78
CA LYS A 10 -4.26 12.88 -2.75
C LYS A 10 -3.00 12.35 -3.45
N ALA A 11 -2.14 11.62 -2.76
CA ALA A 11 -0.95 11.00 -3.33
C ALA A 11 -1.29 10.09 -4.52
N VAL A 12 -2.32 9.25 -4.38
CA VAL A 12 -2.75 8.36 -5.46
C VAL A 12 -3.33 9.14 -6.65
N LEU A 13 -4.09 10.21 -6.41
CA LEU A 13 -4.59 11.04 -7.50
C LEU A 13 -3.47 11.75 -8.27
N LEU A 14 -2.46 12.25 -7.55
CA LEU A 14 -1.29 12.85 -8.19
C LEU A 14 -0.53 11.81 -9.01
N ALA A 15 -0.36 10.60 -8.47
CA ALA A 15 0.23 9.49 -9.21
C ALA A 15 -0.59 9.15 -10.46
N ALA A 16 -1.91 9.08 -10.37
CA ALA A 16 -2.78 8.82 -11.52
C ALA A 16 -2.70 9.89 -12.60
N ASN A 17 -2.48 11.16 -12.22
CA ASN A 17 -2.31 12.26 -13.17
C ASN A 17 -0.92 12.27 -13.83
N ALA A 18 0.11 11.80 -13.13
CA ALA A 18 1.48 11.77 -13.63
C ALA A 18 1.83 10.46 -14.38
N PHE A 19 1.11 9.37 -14.10
CA PHE A 19 1.39 8.06 -14.66
C PHE A 19 0.79 7.90 -16.06
N HIS A 20 1.54 7.26 -16.96
CA HIS A 20 1.22 7.17 -18.39
C HIS A 20 0.34 5.96 -18.76
N LYS A 21 -0.16 5.21 -17.78
CA LYS A 21 -1.05 4.06 -18.00
C LYS A 21 -2.30 4.18 -17.14
N PHE A 22 -3.35 3.49 -17.56
CA PHE A 22 -4.56 3.35 -16.77
C PHE A 22 -4.31 2.51 -15.53
N PHE A 23 -4.99 2.88 -14.44
CA PHE A 23 -5.01 2.09 -13.21
C PHE A 23 -5.79 0.79 -13.36
N PRO A 24 -7.03 0.79 -13.89
CA PRO A 24 -7.79 -0.44 -14.05
C PRO A 24 -7.33 -1.21 -15.29
N MET A 25 -7.69 -2.49 -15.31
CA MET A 25 -7.65 -3.28 -16.54
C MET A 25 -8.74 -2.79 -17.49
N PHE A 26 -8.39 -2.61 -18.76
CA PHE A 26 -9.39 -2.38 -19.82
C PHE A 26 -9.31 -3.48 -20.86
N MET A 27 -10.45 -4.08 -21.18
CA MET A 27 -10.63 -4.93 -22.35
C MET A 27 -11.36 -4.09 -23.40
N THR A 28 -10.68 -3.78 -24.50
CA THR A 28 -11.21 -2.93 -25.57
C THR A 28 -11.17 -3.67 -26.90
N ALA A 29 -11.81 -3.12 -27.93
CA ALA A 29 -11.70 -3.63 -29.30
C ALA A 29 -10.25 -3.61 -29.84
N ALA A 30 -9.40 -2.71 -29.33
CA ALA A 30 -7.99 -2.60 -29.72
C ALA A 30 -7.07 -3.56 -28.94
N GLY A 31 -7.61 -4.36 -28.02
CA GLY A 31 -6.87 -5.29 -27.18
C GLY A 31 -7.01 -5.00 -25.68
N THR A 32 -6.23 -5.74 -24.89
CA THR A 32 -6.23 -5.67 -23.43
C THR A 32 -5.13 -4.75 -22.93
N ILE A 33 -5.50 -3.77 -22.12
CA ILE A 33 -4.57 -2.92 -21.39
C ILE A 33 -4.46 -3.49 -19.96
N PRO A 34 -3.26 -3.92 -19.53
CA PRO A 34 -3.08 -4.45 -18.18
C PRO A 34 -3.23 -3.34 -17.12
N PRO A 35 -3.68 -3.67 -15.91
CA PRO A 35 -3.82 -2.70 -14.82
C PRO A 35 -2.46 -2.17 -14.36
N ALA A 36 -2.46 -0.99 -13.76
CA ALA A 36 -1.28 -0.49 -13.06
C ALA A 36 -0.95 -1.37 -11.85
N ARG A 37 0.35 -1.46 -11.54
CA ARG A 37 0.85 -2.08 -10.30
C ARG A 37 1.35 -0.98 -9.37
N ALA A 38 0.83 -0.94 -8.15
CA ALA A 38 1.25 0.01 -7.14
C ALA A 38 1.83 -0.71 -5.93
N LEU A 39 2.96 -0.22 -5.43
CA LEU A 39 3.57 -0.66 -4.18
C LEU A 39 3.44 0.48 -3.16
N VAL A 40 2.86 0.19 -2.00
CA VAL A 40 2.75 1.14 -0.88
C VAL A 40 3.72 0.72 0.22
N LEU A 41 4.68 1.58 0.53
CA LEU A 41 5.64 1.37 1.61
C LEU A 41 5.14 2.10 2.88
N GLY A 42 4.87 1.32 3.93
CA GLY A 42 4.22 1.75 5.16
C GLY A 42 2.69 1.68 5.06
N ALA A 43 2.07 0.97 6.00
CA ALA A 43 0.63 0.77 6.15
C ALA A 43 0.07 1.48 7.40
N GLY A 44 0.55 2.70 7.66
CA GLY A 44 -0.12 3.64 8.58
C GLY A 44 -1.39 4.25 7.97
N VAL A 45 -2.02 5.23 8.63
CA VAL A 45 -3.28 5.85 8.17
C VAL A 45 -3.21 6.37 6.72
N ALA A 46 -2.11 7.02 6.34
CA ALA A 46 -1.91 7.48 4.96
C ALA A 46 -1.74 6.32 3.98
N GLY A 47 -0.95 5.30 4.36
CA GLY A 47 -0.69 4.12 3.54
C GLY A 47 -1.96 3.32 3.28
N LEU A 48 -2.74 3.01 4.31
CA LEU A 48 -4.02 2.30 4.17
C LEU A 48 -5.00 3.08 3.29
N GLN A 49 -5.04 4.41 3.41
CA GLN A 49 -5.90 5.22 2.54
C GLN A 49 -5.39 5.25 1.08
N ALA A 50 -4.07 5.28 0.87
CA ALA A 50 -3.49 5.15 -0.46
C ALA A 50 -3.82 3.78 -1.08
N ILE A 51 -3.69 2.69 -0.32
CA ILE A 51 -4.07 1.34 -0.74
C ILE A 51 -5.53 1.32 -1.18
N ALA A 52 -6.44 1.78 -0.32
CA ALA A 52 -7.87 1.80 -0.63
C ALA A 52 -8.19 2.63 -1.89
N THR A 53 -7.53 3.77 -2.07
CA THR A 53 -7.74 4.65 -3.23
C THR A 53 -7.22 4.00 -4.51
N ALA A 54 -6.00 3.44 -4.51
CA ALA A 54 -5.42 2.77 -5.67
C ALA A 54 -6.23 1.52 -6.08
N LYS A 55 -6.71 0.75 -5.10
CA LYS A 55 -7.61 -0.39 -5.32
C LYS A 55 -8.94 0.02 -5.95
N ARG A 56 -9.55 1.12 -5.49
CA ARG A 56 -10.79 1.67 -6.09
C ARG A 56 -10.59 2.14 -7.53
N LEU A 57 -9.40 2.65 -7.86
CA LEU A 57 -9.03 2.98 -9.23
C LEU A 57 -8.73 1.74 -10.09
N GLY A 58 -8.71 0.53 -9.52
CA GLY A 58 -8.55 -0.73 -10.24
C GLY A 58 -7.11 -1.22 -10.38
N ALA A 59 -6.16 -0.60 -9.67
CA ALA A 59 -4.77 -1.07 -9.68
C ALA A 59 -4.62 -2.41 -8.92
N VAL A 60 -3.60 -3.18 -9.31
CA VAL A 60 -3.06 -4.27 -8.50
C VAL A 60 -2.15 -3.62 -7.46
N VAL A 61 -2.48 -3.80 -6.18
CA VAL A 61 -1.78 -3.13 -5.09
C VAL A 61 -1.09 -4.15 -4.21
N GLU A 62 0.17 -3.86 -3.93
CA GLU A 62 1.00 -4.56 -2.96
C GLU A 62 1.39 -3.55 -1.88
N ALA A 63 1.51 -3.99 -0.64
CA ALA A 63 1.93 -3.11 0.44
C ALA A 63 2.92 -3.81 1.36
N PHE A 64 3.91 -3.05 1.80
CA PHE A 64 4.93 -3.47 2.74
C PHE A 64 4.82 -2.62 4.01
N ASP A 65 4.95 -3.23 5.17
CA ASP A 65 5.19 -2.57 6.44
C ASP A 65 6.05 -3.51 7.27
N THR A 66 6.91 -2.97 8.13
CA THR A 66 7.73 -3.79 9.03
C THR A 66 6.89 -4.48 10.08
N ARG A 67 5.72 -3.91 10.39
CA ARG A 67 4.80 -4.37 11.42
C ARG A 67 3.89 -5.49 10.90
N PRO A 68 3.89 -6.68 11.52
CA PRO A 68 3.02 -7.77 11.09
C PRO A 68 1.53 -7.51 11.35
N VAL A 69 1.17 -6.67 12.34
CA VAL A 69 -0.25 -6.41 12.71
C VAL A 69 -1.09 -5.79 11.60
N VAL A 70 -0.45 -5.03 10.70
CA VAL A 70 -1.14 -4.33 9.62
C VAL A 70 -1.49 -5.25 8.45
N LYS A 71 -1.01 -6.50 8.45
CA LYS A 71 -1.25 -7.48 7.39
C LYS A 71 -2.73 -7.66 7.12
N GLU A 72 -3.53 -7.92 8.16
CA GLU A 72 -4.98 -8.13 8.01
C GLU A 72 -5.67 -6.87 7.48
N GLN A 73 -5.22 -5.68 7.92
CA GLN A 73 -5.76 -4.41 7.44
C GLN A 73 -5.47 -4.21 5.94
N VAL A 74 -4.25 -4.48 5.49
CA VAL A 74 -3.84 -4.42 4.08
C VAL A 74 -4.66 -5.41 3.23
N GLU A 75 -4.77 -6.65 3.69
CA GLU A 75 -5.49 -7.71 2.97
C GLU A 75 -7.00 -7.45 2.92
N SER A 76 -7.60 -6.88 3.97
CA SER A 76 -9.02 -6.49 3.99
C SER A 76 -9.37 -5.41 2.95
N LEU A 77 -8.38 -4.60 2.55
CA LEU A 77 -8.51 -3.61 1.48
C LEU A 77 -8.27 -4.21 0.09
N GLY A 78 -7.94 -5.51 0.00
CA GLY A 78 -7.72 -6.24 -1.24
C GLY A 78 -6.32 -6.06 -1.85
N ALA A 79 -5.35 -5.61 -1.05
CA ALA A 79 -3.94 -5.55 -1.44
C ALA A 79 -3.18 -6.79 -0.94
N ARG A 80 -2.07 -7.10 -1.60
CA ARG A 80 -1.15 -8.17 -1.17
C ARG A 80 -0.17 -7.61 -0.15
N PHE A 81 -0.12 -8.18 1.05
CA PHE A 81 0.91 -7.84 2.02
C PHE A 81 2.24 -8.51 1.63
N VAL A 82 3.30 -7.71 1.58
CA VAL A 82 4.68 -8.13 1.37
C VAL A 82 5.39 -7.76 2.66
N GLY A 83 5.53 -8.70 3.59
CA GLY A 83 6.20 -8.48 4.86
C GLY A 83 7.50 -9.27 4.94
N LEU A 84 8.33 -8.93 5.93
CA LEU A 84 9.42 -9.78 6.39
C LEU A 84 8.87 -10.81 7.39
N ASP A 85 9.43 -12.02 7.43
CA ASP A 85 9.16 -13.00 8.50
C ASP A 85 9.92 -12.60 9.78
N VAL A 86 9.53 -11.48 10.39
CA VAL A 86 10.08 -10.98 11.67
C VAL A 86 9.02 -10.98 12.75
N SER A 87 9.45 -11.19 14.00
CA SER A 87 8.53 -11.33 15.13
C SER A 87 7.95 -9.97 15.55
N HIS A 88 6.76 -10.01 16.17
CA HIS A 88 6.03 -8.81 16.59
C HIS A 88 6.81 -7.92 17.59
N GLU A 89 7.64 -8.54 18.44
CA GLU A 89 8.43 -7.86 19.47
C GLU A 89 9.63 -7.09 18.88
N GLU A 90 10.13 -7.54 17.72
CA GLU A 90 11.24 -6.93 16.98
C GLU A 90 10.76 -5.75 16.12
N ALA A 91 9.53 -5.81 15.61
CA ALA A 91 8.99 -4.82 14.67
C ALA A 91 8.25 -3.63 15.32
N GLU A 92 7.74 -3.77 16.55
CA GLU A 92 6.87 -2.76 17.19
C GLU A 92 7.34 -2.31 18.58
N ASP A 93 7.03 -1.06 18.93
CA ASP A 93 7.15 -0.53 20.29
C ASP A 93 5.87 -0.75 21.13
N ALA A 94 5.93 -0.41 22.41
CA ALA A 94 4.79 -0.55 23.32
C ALA A 94 3.56 0.30 22.94
N GLY A 95 3.72 1.23 21.99
CA GLY A 95 2.65 2.06 21.44
C GLY A 95 2.11 1.59 20.09
N GLY A 96 2.62 0.49 19.52
CA GLY A 96 2.22 -0.05 18.22
C GLY A 96 2.83 0.69 17.02
N TYR A 97 3.86 1.51 17.24
CA TYR A 97 4.64 2.15 16.19
C TYR A 97 5.83 1.28 15.78
N ALA A 98 6.26 1.43 14.53
CA ALA A 98 7.37 0.66 13.97
C ALA A 98 8.69 1.03 14.65
N LYS A 99 9.48 0.03 15.01
CA LYS A 99 10.88 0.18 15.44
C LYS A 99 11.84 0.06 14.25
N GLU A 100 13.03 0.62 14.41
CA GLU A 100 14.15 0.40 13.50
C GLU A 100 14.62 -1.06 13.61
N LEU A 101 14.77 -1.73 12.46
CA LEU A 101 15.21 -3.13 12.39
C LEU A 101 16.75 -3.20 12.46
N SER A 102 17.29 -4.32 12.96
CA SER A 102 18.74 -4.55 13.02
C SER A 102 19.38 -4.61 11.62
N GLU A 103 20.70 -4.39 11.52
CA GLU A 103 21.42 -4.34 10.23
C GLU A 103 21.31 -5.62 9.38
N GLU A 104 20.92 -6.76 9.96
CA GLU A 104 20.70 -8.02 9.24
C GLU A 104 19.45 -8.00 8.33
N HIS A 105 18.58 -7.00 8.51
CA HIS A 105 17.32 -6.83 7.78
C HIS A 105 17.21 -5.49 7.03
N HIS A 106 18.33 -4.75 6.89
CA HIS A 106 18.42 -3.53 6.06
C HIS A 106 18.32 -3.79 4.56
#